data_AF-A0A7C9H423-F1
#
_entry.id   AF-A0A7C9H423-F1
#
_cell.length_a   1.000
_cell.length_b   1.000
_cell.length_c   1.000
_cell.angle_alpha   90.00
_cell.angle_beta   90.00
_cell.angle_gamma   90.00
#
_symmetry.space_group_name_H-M   'P 1'
#
loop_
_entity.id
_entity.type
_entity.pdbx_description
1 polymer ?
#
loop_
_entity_poly.entity_id
_entity_poly.type
_entity_poly.pdbx_seq_one_letter_code
_entity_poly.pdbx_strand_id
1 'polypeptide(L)'
;MLLDVILEEDCSSCKEIYYKAVKKDPKIGAATVYRMVNTLEEIGAINRKNMYRITCDENDNGGYTVRLNDDSSINLSESKWSKIIESGLEACGYIKNQKITSVVDRKKAVSVNK
;
A
#
# COMPACT_ATOMS: atom_id res chain seq x y z
N MET A 1 -18.07 -4.85 -13.54
CA MET A 1 -18.45 -3.48 -13.11
C MET A 1 -18.21 -3.22 -11.64
N LEU A 2 -18.96 -3.81 -10.69
CA LEU A 2 -18.69 -3.58 -9.24
C LEU A 2 -17.33 -4.15 -8.82
N LEU A 3 -16.97 -5.34 -9.32
CA LEU A 3 -15.64 -5.93 -9.16
C LEU A 3 -14.54 -4.99 -9.65
N ASP A 4 -14.70 -4.41 -10.84
CA ASP A 4 -13.74 -3.49 -11.44
C ASP A 4 -13.54 -2.24 -10.56
N VAL A 5 -14.63 -1.67 -10.01
CA VAL A 5 -14.55 -0.55 -9.05
C VAL A 5 -13.83 -0.93 -7.76
N ILE A 6 -13.95 -2.18 -7.30
CA ILE A 6 -13.30 -2.67 -6.07
C ILE A 6 -11.82 -2.99 -6.31
N LEU A 7 -11.46 -3.54 -7.47
CA LEU A 7 -10.13 -4.11 -7.74
C LEU A 7 -9.19 -3.16 -8.48
N GLU A 8 -9.72 -2.27 -9.34
CA GLU A 8 -8.90 -1.43 -10.22
C GLU A 8 -8.81 0.01 -9.75
N GLU A 9 -9.75 0.48 -8.93
CA GLU A 9 -9.76 1.86 -8.47
C GLU A 9 -9.19 2.01 -7.06
N ASP A 10 -8.36 3.03 -6.84
CA ASP A 10 -7.89 3.44 -5.52
C ASP A 10 -9.08 3.94 -4.68
N CYS A 11 -9.78 3.02 -4.01
CA CYS A 11 -10.82 3.32 -3.05
C CYS A 11 -10.33 2.95 -1.64
N SER A 12 -10.46 3.91 -0.71
CA SER A 12 -10.02 3.77 0.68
C SER A 12 -11.12 3.24 1.61
N SER A 13 -12.36 3.15 1.13
CA SER A 13 -13.51 2.73 1.93
C SER A 13 -14.69 2.20 1.10
N CYS A 14 -15.56 1.40 1.73
CA CYS A 14 -16.82 0.95 1.13
C CYS A 14 -17.75 2.10 0.70
N LYS A 15 -17.64 3.28 1.34
CA LYS A 15 -18.40 4.48 0.98
C LYS A 15 -17.96 5.03 -0.38
N GLU A 16 -16.66 5.06 -0.64
CA GLU A 16 -16.12 5.48 -1.94
C GLU A 16 -16.48 4.48 -3.03
N ILE A 17 -16.32 3.18 -2.76
CA ILE A 17 -16.73 2.12 -3.68
C ILE A 17 -18.21 2.28 -4.05
N TYR A 18 -19.08 2.49 -3.06
CA TYR A 18 -20.51 2.74 -3.29
C TYR A 18 -20.75 3.99 -4.14
N TYR A 19 -20.12 5.11 -3.81
CA TYR A 19 -20.31 6.37 -4.53
C TYR A 19 -19.87 6.29 -6.00
N LYS A 20 -18.81 5.54 -6.30
CA LYS A 20 -18.35 5.34 -7.67
C LYS A 20 -19.21 4.31 -8.41
N ALA A 21 -19.62 3.24 -7.73
CA ALA A 21 -20.49 2.21 -8.30
C ALA A 21 -21.86 2.77 -8.69
N VAL A 22 -22.49 3.59 -7.83
CA VAL A 22 -23.83 4.15 -8.10
C VAL A 22 -23.84 5.15 -9.27
N LYS A 23 -22.70 5.81 -9.56
CA LYS A 23 -22.54 6.66 -10.74
C LYS A 23 -22.54 5.85 -12.04
N LYS A 24 -22.04 4.62 -12.01
CA LYS A 24 -22.00 3.72 -13.17
C LYS A 24 -23.28 2.92 -13.31
N ASP A 25 -23.82 2.41 -12.19
CA ASP A 25 -25.09 1.70 -12.13
C ASP A 25 -25.91 2.14 -10.92
N PRO A 26 -26.96 2.97 -11.12
CA PRO A 26 -27.84 3.44 -10.04
C PRO A 26 -28.59 2.34 -9.29
N LYS A 27 -28.63 1.11 -9.80
CA LYS A 27 -29.28 -0.03 -9.13
C LYS A 27 -28.43 -0.62 -8.02
N ILE A 28 -27.15 -0.28 -7.92
CA ILE A 28 -26.26 -0.78 -6.88
C ILE A 28 -26.57 -0.09 -5.56
N GLY A 29 -27.13 -0.83 -4.62
CA GLY A 29 -27.30 -0.40 -3.25
C GLY A 29 -26.05 -0.63 -2.39
N ALA A 30 -25.91 0.13 -1.32
CA ALA A 30 -24.80 0.00 -0.37
C ALA A 30 -24.65 -1.43 0.18
N ALA A 31 -25.77 -2.10 0.50
CA ALA A 31 -25.73 -3.49 1.00
C ALA A 31 -25.08 -4.47 0.02
N THR A 32 -25.22 -4.24 -1.30
CA THR A 32 -24.58 -5.06 -2.34
C THR A 32 -23.07 -4.86 -2.32
N VAL A 33 -22.60 -3.64 -2.10
CA VAL A 33 -21.17 -3.32 -1.96
C VAL A 33 -20.57 -4.05 -0.76
N TYR A 34 -21.19 -3.93 0.42
CA TYR A 34 -20.69 -4.60 1.63
C TYR A 34 -20.67 -6.13 1.49
N ARG A 35 -21.71 -6.72 0.90
CA ARG A 35 -21.73 -8.17 0.65
C ARG A 35 -20.62 -8.61 -0.31
N MET A 36 -20.41 -7.90 -1.41
CA MET A 36 -19.35 -8.23 -2.38
C MET A 36 -17.96 -8.12 -1.74
N VAL A 37 -17.70 -7.05 -0.99
CA VAL A 37 -16.43 -6.86 -0.27
C VAL A 37 -16.20 -7.98 0.75
N ASN A 38 -17.23 -8.37 1.52
CA ASN A 38 -17.13 -9.51 2.44
C ASN A 38 -16.80 -10.81 1.69
N THR A 39 -17.52 -11.12 0.62
CA THR A 39 -17.29 -12.36 -0.15
C THR A 39 -15.89 -12.42 -0.73
N LEU A 40 -15.40 -11.31 -1.29
CA LEU A 40 -14.04 -11.24 -1.83
C LEU A 40 -12.96 -11.39 -0.75
N GLU A 41 -13.23 -10.91 0.46
CA GLU A 41 -12.34 -11.10 1.60
C GLU A 41 -12.36 -12.55 2.12
N GLU A 42 -13.54 -13.16 2.24
CA GLU A 42 -13.71 -14.56 2.66
C GLU A 42 -12.97 -15.54 1.75
N ILE A 43 -12.94 -15.27 0.43
CA ILE A 43 -12.21 -16.10 -0.54
C ILE A 43 -10.73 -15.68 -0.68
N GLY A 44 -10.27 -14.68 0.08
CA GLY A 44 -8.88 -14.20 0.06
C GLY A 44 -8.49 -13.40 -1.19
N ALA A 45 -9.46 -12.96 -2.00
CA ALA A 45 -9.20 -12.15 -3.19
C ALA A 45 -8.80 -10.72 -2.85
N ILE A 46 -9.27 -10.20 -1.71
CA ILE A 46 -8.90 -8.87 -1.18
C ILE A 46 -8.63 -8.95 0.32
N ASN A 47 -7.76 -8.09 0.83
CA ASN A 47 -7.50 -7.98 2.25
C ASN A 47 -7.98 -6.61 2.75
N ARG A 48 -8.96 -6.61 3.65
CA ARG A 48 -9.57 -5.40 4.22
C ARG A 48 -8.58 -4.52 4.97
N LYS A 49 -7.48 -5.08 5.49
CA LYS A 49 -6.38 -4.30 6.10
C LYS A 49 -5.62 -3.43 5.09
N ASN A 50 -5.66 -3.78 3.79
CA ASN A 50 -5.04 -2.98 2.72
C ASN A 50 -6.03 -2.08 1.98
N MET A 51 -7.35 -2.38 2.01
CA MET A 51 -8.38 -1.52 1.41
C MET A 51 -8.66 -0.27 2.23
N TYR A 52 -8.55 -0.36 3.55
CA TYR A 52 -8.57 0.83 4.40
C TYR A 52 -7.19 1.48 4.35
N ARG A 53 -6.90 2.19 3.25
CA ARG A 53 -5.93 3.27 3.28
C ARG A 53 -6.58 4.38 4.10
N ILE A 54 -6.63 4.21 5.41
CA ILE A 54 -6.94 5.27 6.35
C ILE A 54 -5.83 6.28 6.14
N THR A 55 -6.05 7.25 5.26
CA THR A 55 -5.33 8.52 5.28
C THR A 55 -5.85 9.29 6.50
N CYS A 56 -5.61 8.76 7.69
CA CYS A 56 -5.57 9.55 8.91
C CYS A 56 -4.10 9.84 9.15
N ASP A 57 -3.60 10.86 8.48
CA ASP A 57 -3.53 12.19 9.07
C ASP A 57 -2.77 13.07 8.08
N GLU A 58 -2.99 14.37 8.17
CA GLU A 58 -2.38 15.42 7.36
C GLU A 58 -0.84 15.57 7.60
N ASN A 59 -0.15 14.46 7.88
CA ASN A 59 1.31 14.35 8.04
C ASN A 59 1.90 13.16 7.26
N ASP A 60 1.16 12.55 6.33
CA ASP A 60 1.66 11.46 5.47
C ASP A 60 2.56 12.01 4.33
N ASN A 61 3.66 12.65 4.73
CA ASN A 61 4.78 12.96 3.85
C ASN A 61 5.54 11.66 3.56
N GLY A 62 5.16 10.96 2.49
CA GLY A 62 5.99 9.95 1.80
C GLY A 62 6.81 9.03 2.72
N GLY A 63 6.27 7.86 3.04
CA GLY A 63 6.94 6.87 3.90
C GLY A 63 7.42 5.61 3.16
N TYR A 64 8.18 4.78 3.89
CA TYR A 64 8.60 3.44 3.49
C TYR A 64 7.85 2.40 4.33
N THR A 65 7.34 1.35 3.71
CA THR A 65 6.72 0.21 4.42
C THR A 65 7.62 -1.01 4.38
N VAL A 66 7.99 -1.52 5.55
CA VAL A 66 8.75 -2.77 5.71
C VAL A 66 7.77 -3.89 6.02
N ARG A 67 7.71 -4.91 5.17
CA ARG A 67 6.92 -6.13 5.41
C ARG A 67 7.83 -7.22 5.97
N LEU A 68 7.43 -7.80 7.09
CA LEU A 68 8.14 -8.89 7.74
C LEU A 68 7.60 -10.24 7.28
N ASN A 69 8.33 -11.31 7.63
CA ASN A 69 8.00 -12.68 7.23
C ASN A 69 6.78 -13.27 7.95
N ASP A 70 6.30 -12.62 9.00
CA ASP A 70 5.08 -12.97 9.75
C ASP A 70 3.84 -12.18 9.26
N ASP A 71 3.91 -11.60 8.06
CA ASP A 71 2.91 -10.73 7.45
C ASP A 71 2.61 -9.43 8.20
N SER A 72 3.37 -9.10 9.26
CA SER A 72 3.30 -7.79 9.89
C SER A 72 4.00 -6.72 9.05
N SER A 73 3.57 -5.47 9.22
CA SER A 73 4.10 -4.33 8.46
C SER A 73 4.43 -3.16 9.37
N ILE A 74 5.57 -2.51 9.12
CA ILE A 74 6.03 -1.30 9.82
C ILE A 74 6.03 -0.15 8.83
N ASN A 75 5.30 0.92 9.14
CA ASN A 75 5.32 2.16 8.37
C ASN A 75 6.34 3.13 8.97
N LEU A 76 7.25 3.60 8.13
CA LEU A 76 8.36 4.48 8.50
C LEU A 76 8.25 5.79 7.74
N SER A 77 8.37 6.91 8.43
CA SER A 77 8.60 8.21 7.78
C SER A 77 9.97 8.23 7.09
N GLU A 78 10.19 9.14 6.15
CA GLU A 78 11.50 9.36 5.51
C GLU A 78 12.63 9.55 6.53
N SER A 79 12.39 10.31 7.60
CA SER A 79 13.37 10.55 8.67
C SER A 79 13.73 9.29 9.46
N LYS A 80 12.73 8.45 9.78
CA LYS A 80 12.95 7.17 10.47
C LYS A 80 13.68 6.19 9.56
N TRP A 81 13.29 6.13 8.28
CA TRP A 81 13.93 5.30 7.28
C TRP A 81 15.42 5.64 7.14
N SER A 82 15.76 6.92 6.91
CA SER A 82 17.14 7.37 6.76
C SER A 82 17.99 7.00 7.98
N LYS A 83 17.47 7.20 9.19
CA LYS A 83 18.19 6.84 10.42
C LYS A 83 18.43 5.33 10.54
N ILE A 84 17.43 4.50 10.19
CA ILE A 84 17.57 3.05 10.24
C ILE A 84 18.64 2.57 9.27
N ILE A 85 18.66 3.10 8.03
CA ILE A 85 19.69 2.73 7.05
C ILE A 85 21.08 3.19 7.51
N GLU A 86 21.22 4.41 8.03
CA GLU A 86 22.50 4.90 8.57
C GLU A 86 23.02 4.00 9.69
N SER A 87 22.20 3.72 10.71
CA SER A 87 22.60 2.85 11.82
C SER A 87 22.91 1.42 11.36
N GLY A 88 22.15 0.90 10.38
CA GLY A 88 22.42 -0.43 9.80
C GLY A 88 23.74 -0.48 9.04
N LEU A 89 24.04 0.55 8.23
CA LEU A 89 25.31 0.63 7.49
C LEU A 89 26.51 0.79 8.43
N GLU A 90 26.36 1.56 9.52
CA GLU A 90 27.40 1.73 10.53
C GLU A 90 27.66 0.42 11.29
N ALA A 91 26.59 -0.25 11.75
CA ALA A 91 26.68 -1.52 12.46
C ALA A 91 27.31 -2.64 11.61
N CYS A 92 27.09 -2.61 10.30
CA CYS A 92 27.73 -3.53 9.35
C CYS A 92 29.12 -3.06 8.87
N GLY A 93 29.60 -1.89 9.29
CA GLY A 93 30.93 -1.37 8.95
C GLY A 93 31.07 -0.79 7.54
N TYR A 94 29.96 -0.54 6.83
CA TYR A 94 29.98 0.10 5.51
C TYR A 94 30.28 1.60 5.57
N ILE A 95 29.87 2.25 6.65
CA ILE A 95 30.12 3.67 6.90
C ILE A 95 30.64 3.88 8.33
N LYS A 96 31.28 5.02 8.57
CA LYS A 96 31.69 5.48 9.90
C LYS A 96 31.06 6.83 10.23
N ASN A 97 31.42 7.85 9.46
CA ASN A 97 30.92 9.23 9.63
C ASN A 97 30.36 9.82 8.32
N GLN A 98 30.10 8.97 7.32
CA GLN A 98 29.50 9.39 6.05
C GLN A 98 27.98 9.53 6.22
N LYS A 99 27.39 10.53 5.55
CA LYS A 99 25.94 10.69 5.46
C LYS A 99 25.42 10.07 4.17
N ILE A 100 24.21 9.52 4.22
CA ILE A 100 23.53 9.01 3.03
C ILE A 100 22.98 10.20 2.23
N THR A 101 23.27 10.27 0.93
CA THR A 101 22.78 11.33 0.04
C THR A 101 21.71 10.84 -0.93
N SER A 102 21.73 9.56 -1.30
CA SER A 102 20.70 8.94 -2.16
C SER A 102 20.71 7.43 -2.00
N VAL A 103 19.54 6.81 -2.16
CA VAL A 103 19.37 5.35 -2.26
C VAL A 103 18.61 5.08 -3.55
N VAL A 104 19.19 4.27 -4.44
CA VAL A 104 18.63 3.96 -5.75
C VAL A 104 18.33 2.46 -5.86
N ASP A 105 17.10 2.14 -6.24
CA ASP A 105 16.74 0.76 -6.60
C ASP A 105 17.33 0.43 -7.98
N ARG A 106 18.31 -0.46 -8.00
CA ARG A 106 18.87 -0.97 -9.25
C ARG A 106 18.06 -2.18 -9.69
N LYS A 107 16.85 -1.97 -10.23
CA LYS A 107 16.14 -3.06 -10.92
C LYS A 107 16.99 -3.54 -12.10
N LYS A 108 17.24 -4.85 -12.17
CA LYS A 108 17.78 -5.47 -13.40
C LYS A 108 16.79 -5.19 -14.53
N ALA A 109 17.25 -4.53 -15.59
CA ALA A 109 16.53 -4.48 -16.86
C ALA A 109 16.35 -5.92 -17.36
N VAL A 110 15.13 -6.44 -17.27
CA VAL A 110 14.77 -7.67 -17.99
C VAL A 110 14.58 -7.26 -19.45
N SER A 111 15.64 -7.33 -20.24
CA SER A 111 15.55 -7.29 -21.70
C SER A 111 14.81 -8.56 -22.13
N VAL A 112 13.50 -8.47 -22.35
CA VAL A 112 12.77 -9.51 -23.09
C VAL A 112 13.06 -9.28 -24.58
N ASN A 113 14.18 -9.84 -25.04
CA ASN A 113 14.37 -10.17 -26.45
C ASN A 113 13.93 -11.62 -26.64
N LYS A 114 12.74 -11.86 -27.18
CA LYS A 114 12.52 -12.51 -28.49
C LYS A 114 11.02 -12.72 -28.73
#